data_AF-A0A9P6U9W6-F1
#
_entry.id   AF-A0A9P6U9W6-F1
#
_cell.length_a   1.000
_cell.length_b   1.000
_cell.length_c   1.000
_cell.angle_alpha   90.00
_cell.angle_beta   90.00
_cell.angle_gamma   90.00
#
_symmetry.space_group_name_H-M   'P 1'
#
loop_
_entity.id
_entity.type
_entity.pdbx_description
1 polymer ?
#
loop_
_entity_poly.entity_id
_entity_poly.type
_entity_poly.pdbx_seq_one_letter_code
_entity_poly.pdbx_strand_id
1 'polypeptide(L)'
;MPAAPRSLMPPPPSATGATASQTGLSSNADSQHSLRQLVRTQITEYSRLVQSLFSSLDIVADGRPAAHSPADLVKQIVNLDATLMGAVEKIEAHQQQQRKIVQVQQEIEEQNKAIMHVIQTLQSAKDTLDASLEGLEEKKAAVKEAREAEISVNEIISYASRLSNYTSAPPNFDPANATQQFEPPYPREIIMRAGLLNQQHVPAAQLIQLDGDTGPTPAGAAGVPRQTNGHNGLSDHGVEEFEESDDSEPEETSLFGKMHPATGTSHDQQEPEEHDGGGMFDLDLNPDL
;
A
#
# COMPACT_ATOMS: atom_id res chain seq x y z
N MET A 1 28.81 -11.67 -55.67
CA MET A 1 27.80 -11.46 -54.60
C MET A 1 28.53 -11.56 -53.28
N PRO A 2 28.88 -10.42 -52.65
CA PRO A 2 29.72 -10.40 -51.46
C PRO A 2 28.89 -10.44 -50.17
N ALA A 3 29.40 -11.22 -49.22
CA ALA A 3 28.87 -11.42 -47.88
C ALA A 3 28.98 -10.14 -47.03
N ALA A 4 27.89 -9.79 -46.33
CA ALA A 4 27.85 -8.68 -45.39
C ALA A 4 28.42 -9.11 -44.01
N PRO A 5 29.16 -8.22 -43.32
CA PRO A 5 29.88 -8.53 -42.09
C PRO A 5 29.02 -8.42 -40.82
N ARG A 6 29.37 -9.26 -39.84
CA ARG A 6 28.84 -9.33 -38.48
C ARG A 6 28.99 -7.99 -37.74
N SER A 7 27.87 -7.46 -37.24
CA SER A 7 27.83 -6.29 -36.35
C SER A 7 28.21 -6.71 -34.93
N LEU A 8 29.28 -6.11 -34.43
CA LEU A 8 29.92 -6.31 -33.14
C LEU A 8 29.21 -5.46 -32.08
N MET A 9 28.88 -6.08 -30.94
CA MET A 9 28.28 -5.47 -29.76
C MET A 9 29.31 -4.53 -29.06
N PRO A 10 28.93 -3.34 -28.58
CA PRO A 10 29.85 -2.46 -27.86
C PRO A 10 30.07 -2.93 -26.39
N PRO A 11 31.31 -2.84 -25.86
CA PRO A 11 31.63 -3.19 -24.47
C PRO A 11 31.20 -2.09 -23.47
N PRO A 12 31.05 -2.43 -22.17
CA PRO A 12 30.59 -1.51 -21.12
C PRO A 12 31.61 -0.40 -20.81
N PRO A 13 31.15 0.78 -20.33
CA PRO A 13 32.02 1.90 -20.00
C PRO A 13 32.92 1.55 -18.82
N SER A 14 34.22 1.75 -19.04
CA SER A 14 35.27 1.62 -18.04
C SER A 14 35.08 2.63 -16.91
N ALA A 15 35.10 2.13 -15.67
CA ALA A 15 35.14 2.94 -14.46
C ALA A 15 36.39 3.84 -14.48
N THR A 16 36.17 5.13 -14.73
CA THR A 16 37.11 6.22 -14.47
C THR A 16 36.36 7.28 -13.68
N GLY A 17 36.18 7.04 -12.37
CA GLY A 17 36.00 8.10 -11.39
C GLY A 17 37.37 8.33 -10.76
N ALA A 18 38.19 9.26 -11.27
CA ALA A 18 38.08 10.68 -11.01
C ALA A 18 38.00 10.97 -9.50
N THR A 19 39.19 10.93 -8.91
CA THR A 19 39.63 11.76 -7.78
C THR A 19 39.03 13.17 -7.86
N ALA A 20 38.15 13.54 -6.92
CA ALA A 20 37.81 14.94 -6.65
C ALA A 20 37.28 15.11 -5.22
N SER A 21 38.13 15.73 -4.39
CA SER A 21 37.72 16.74 -3.40
C SER A 21 36.87 16.31 -2.21
N GLN A 22 37.47 15.55 -1.29
CA GLN A 22 37.03 15.46 0.10
C GLN A 22 38.00 16.26 0.99
N THR A 23 38.01 17.58 0.82
CA THR A 23 38.77 18.54 1.65
C THR A 23 38.05 19.89 1.60
N GLY A 24 37.05 20.09 2.45
CA GLY A 24 36.30 21.37 2.43
C GLY A 24 35.58 21.77 3.71
N LEU A 25 35.37 20.87 4.68
CA LEU A 25 34.52 21.16 5.84
C LEU A 25 35.28 21.59 7.11
N SER A 26 36.59 21.34 7.23
CA SER A 26 37.36 21.68 8.44
C SER A 26 38.01 23.07 8.44
N SER A 27 38.31 23.66 7.28
CA SER A 27 39.07 24.93 7.22
C SER A 27 38.27 26.17 7.66
N ASN A 28 36.94 26.11 7.60
CA ASN A 28 36.09 27.25 7.94
C ASN A 28 35.95 27.41 9.47
N ALA A 29 35.87 26.31 10.22
CA ALA A 29 35.81 26.34 11.68
C ALA A 29 37.10 26.88 12.30
N ASP A 30 38.26 26.48 11.76
CA ASP A 30 39.57 26.99 12.19
C ASP A 30 39.73 28.49 11.88
N SER A 31 39.21 28.94 10.74
CA SER A 31 39.20 30.35 10.35
C SER A 31 38.27 31.19 11.24
N GLN A 32 37.12 30.63 11.64
CA GLN A 32 36.19 31.27 12.57
C GLN A 32 36.76 31.37 13.99
N HIS A 33 37.42 30.31 14.46
CA HIS A 33 38.11 30.33 15.75
C HIS A 33 39.26 31.35 15.73
N SER A 34 40.02 31.39 14.63
CA SER A 34 41.08 32.37 14.40
C SER A 34 40.54 33.81 14.37
N LEU A 35 39.41 34.07 13.71
CA LEU A 35 38.79 35.40 13.66
C LEU A 35 38.23 35.84 15.02
N ARG A 36 37.58 34.93 15.76
CA ARG A 36 37.10 35.20 17.13
C ARG A 36 38.25 35.45 18.09
N GLN A 37 39.32 34.67 18.01
CA GLN A 37 40.55 34.91 18.78
C GLN A 37 41.16 36.25 18.41
N LEU A 38 41.24 36.59 17.12
CA LEU A 38 41.75 37.88 16.66
C LEU A 38 40.95 39.04 17.27
N VAL A 39 39.62 39.06 17.13
CA VAL A 39 38.78 40.11 17.72
C VAL A 39 38.95 40.19 19.24
N ARG A 40 39.01 39.05 19.93
CA ARG A 40 39.23 39.01 21.38
C ARG A 40 40.59 39.60 21.78
N THR A 41 41.64 39.30 21.02
CA THR A 41 42.96 39.90 21.25
C THR A 41 42.94 41.41 21.02
N GLN A 42 42.31 41.89 19.95
CA GLN A 42 42.22 43.32 19.65
C GLN A 42 41.43 44.08 20.73
N ILE A 43 40.34 43.51 21.25
CA ILE A 43 39.56 44.11 22.35
C ILE A 43 40.39 44.16 23.65
N THR A 44 41.20 43.13 23.90
CA THR A 44 42.06 43.06 25.10
C THR A 44 43.20 44.08 25.01
N GLU A 45 43.80 44.23 23.83
CA GLU A 45 44.82 45.25 23.55
C GLU A 45 44.24 46.67 23.61
N TYR A 46 43.02 46.88 23.10
CA TYR A 46 42.31 48.14 23.23
C TYR A 46 42.10 48.54 24.69
N SER A 47 41.60 47.61 25.52
CA SER A 47 41.43 47.83 26.97
C SER A 47 42.75 48.17 27.66
N ARG A 48 43.83 47.46 27.32
CA ARG A 48 45.17 47.71 27.85
C ARG A 48 45.71 49.09 27.46
N LEU A 49 45.51 49.52 26.22
CA LEU A 49 45.96 50.83 25.74
C LEU A 49 45.18 51.98 26.36
N VAL A 50 43.86 51.81 26.57
CA VAL A 50 43.04 52.78 27.28
C VAL A 50 43.50 52.92 28.74
N GLN A 51 43.76 51.82 29.44
CA GLN A 51 44.32 51.84 30.79
C GLN A 51 45.71 52.52 30.82
N SER A 52 46.57 52.20 29.85
CA SER A 52 47.88 52.84 29.70
C SER A 52 47.78 54.34 29.39
N LEU A 53 46.76 54.76 28.65
CA LEU A 53 46.51 56.17 28.34
C LEU A 53 46.14 56.93 29.61
N PHE A 54 45.20 56.42 30.40
CA PHE A 54 44.83 57.02 31.68
C PHE A 54 46.03 57.09 32.65
N SER A 55 46.80 56.00 32.78
CA SER A 55 48.03 56.02 33.59
C SER A 55 49.08 56.99 33.06
N SER A 56 49.21 57.16 31.73
CA SER A 56 50.15 58.12 31.15
C SER A 56 49.73 59.57 31.38
N LEU A 57 48.42 59.84 31.37
CA LEU A 57 47.88 61.17 31.66
C LEU A 57 48.05 61.55 33.13
N ASP A 58 47.86 60.60 34.05
CA ASP A 58 48.12 60.83 35.48
C ASP A 58 49.61 61.17 35.73
N ILE A 59 50.53 60.46 35.08
CA ILE A 59 51.99 60.70 35.22
C ILE A 59 52.40 62.06 34.61
N VAL A 60 51.80 62.43 33.48
CA VAL A 60 52.04 63.74 32.83
C VAL A 60 51.44 64.88 33.65
N ALA A 61 50.28 64.67 34.28
CA ALA A 61 49.66 65.64 35.19
C ALA A 61 50.50 65.87 36.46
N ASP A 62 51.19 64.84 36.95
CA ASP A 62 52.16 64.90 38.05
C ASP A 62 53.52 65.52 37.64
N GLY A 63 53.68 65.97 36.39
CA GLY A 63 54.88 66.64 35.90
C GLY A 63 56.08 65.72 35.64
N ARG A 64 55.89 64.39 35.59
CA ARG A 64 56.94 63.42 35.25
C ARG A 64 56.90 63.10 33.75
N PRO A 65 58.06 62.89 33.10
CA PRO A 65 58.08 62.45 31.71
C PRO A 65 57.55 61.02 31.62
N ALA A 66 56.37 60.84 31.05
CA ALA A 66 55.82 59.52 30.77
C ALA A 66 56.65 58.79 29.69
N ALA A 67 56.77 57.47 29.81
CA ALA A 67 57.54 56.64 28.89
C ALA A 67 56.96 56.60 27.47
N HIS A 68 55.65 56.85 27.30
CA HIS A 68 54.97 56.91 26.02
C HIS A 68 54.21 58.23 25.92
N SER A 69 54.30 58.90 24.77
CA SER A 69 53.57 60.15 24.57
C SER A 69 52.07 59.82 24.50
N PRO A 70 51.20 60.57 25.20
CA PRO A 70 49.76 60.31 25.18
C PRO A 70 49.18 60.43 23.76
N ALA A 71 49.82 61.25 22.90
CA ALA A 71 49.44 61.39 21.50
C ALA A 71 49.70 60.12 20.67
N ASP A 72 50.73 59.33 20.99
CA ASP A 72 51.02 58.09 20.26
C ASP A 72 50.10 56.94 20.69
N LEU A 73 49.70 56.90 21.97
CA LEU A 73 48.68 55.96 22.46
C LEU A 73 47.32 56.21 21.81
N VAL A 74 46.91 57.47 21.63
CA VAL A 74 45.67 57.81 20.92
C VAL A 74 45.72 57.35 19.46
N LYS A 75 46.83 57.56 18.75
CA LYS A 75 46.98 57.08 17.37
C LYS A 75 46.90 55.55 17.29
N GLN A 76 47.49 54.85 18.26
CA GLN A 76 47.45 53.40 18.31
C GLN A 76 46.03 52.86 18.58
N ILE A 77 45.26 53.55 19.42
CA ILE A 77 43.84 53.26 19.67
C ILE A 77 43.02 53.44 18.39
N VAL A 78 43.20 54.54 17.67
CA VAL A 78 42.48 54.80 16.41
C VAL A 78 42.82 53.76 15.35
N ASN A 79 44.09 53.34 15.25
CA ASN A 79 44.49 52.29 14.32
C ASN A 79 43.86 50.93 14.69
N LEU A 80 43.81 50.59 15.98
CA LEU A 80 43.15 49.38 16.45
C LEU A 80 41.66 49.38 16.18
N ASP A 81 41.00 50.50 16.40
CA ASP A 81 39.58 50.67 16.11
C ASP A 81 39.29 50.44 14.61
N ALA A 82 40.10 51.03 13.73
CA ALA A 82 40.00 50.78 12.28
C ALA A 82 40.19 49.29 11.93
N THR A 83 41.13 48.59 12.59
CA THR A 83 41.30 47.15 12.37
C THR A 83 40.15 46.31 12.93
N LEU A 84 39.52 46.74 14.02
CA LEU A 84 38.38 46.08 14.63
C LEU A 84 37.13 46.23 13.75
N MET A 85 36.89 47.42 13.21
CA MET A 85 35.84 47.66 12.21
C MET A 85 36.00 46.72 11.00
N GLY A 86 37.22 46.61 10.45
CA GLY A 86 37.50 45.69 9.35
C GLY A 86 37.34 44.20 9.71
N ALA A 87 37.50 43.82 10.99
CA ALA A 87 37.21 42.47 11.45
C ALA A 87 35.71 42.22 11.62
N VAL A 88 34.95 43.22 12.08
CA VAL A 88 33.48 43.16 12.21
C VAL A 88 32.83 43.02 10.84
N GLU A 89 33.24 43.79 9.83
CA GLU A 89 32.73 43.65 8.46
C GLU A 89 32.93 42.22 7.90
N LYS A 90 34.08 41.60 8.19
CA LYS A 90 34.35 40.20 7.80
C LYS A 90 33.44 39.21 8.52
N ILE A 91 33.13 39.46 9.80
CA ILE A 91 32.18 38.63 10.55
C ILE A 91 30.79 38.75 9.93
N GLU A 92 30.34 39.95 9.61
CA GLU A 92 29.03 40.17 8.98
C GLU A 92 28.93 39.46 7.64
N ALA A 93 29.95 39.59 6.79
CA ALA A 93 30.02 38.90 5.51
C ALA A 93 29.96 37.37 5.68
N HIS A 94 30.71 36.84 6.65
CA HIS A 94 30.69 35.40 6.94
C HIS A 94 29.33 34.93 7.48
N GLN A 95 28.71 35.68 8.38
CA GLN A 95 27.38 35.37 8.90
C GLN A 95 26.31 35.38 7.81
N GLN A 96 26.41 36.30 6.83
CA GLN A 96 25.52 36.30 5.67
C GLN A 96 25.73 35.05 4.80
N GLN A 97 26.97 34.65 4.57
CA GLN A 97 27.27 33.40 3.84
C GLN A 97 26.79 32.18 4.60
N GLN A 98 26.99 32.12 5.91
CA GLN A 98 26.55 31.01 6.75
C GLN A 98 25.02 30.85 6.70
N ARG A 99 24.28 31.96 6.73
CA ARG A 99 22.81 31.93 6.55
C ARG A 99 22.40 31.33 5.21
N LYS A 100 23.09 31.71 4.13
CA LYS A 100 22.86 31.12 2.80
C LYS A 100 23.18 29.63 2.76
N ILE A 101 24.28 29.21 3.39
CA ILE A 101 24.66 27.80 3.48
C ILE A 101 23.57 26.99 4.20
N VAL A 102 23.10 27.47 5.35
CA VAL A 102 22.03 26.81 6.10
C VAL A 102 20.73 26.74 5.30
N GLN A 103 20.38 27.81 4.58
CA GLN A 103 19.20 27.82 3.70
C GLN A 103 19.30 26.76 2.59
N VAL A 104 20.46 26.65 1.93
CA VAL A 104 20.68 25.65 0.88
C VAL A 104 20.70 24.24 1.46
N GLN A 105 21.25 24.05 2.66
CA GLN A 105 21.20 22.75 3.35
C GLN A 105 19.76 22.31 3.63
N GLN A 106 18.93 23.22 4.12
CA GLN A 106 17.51 22.96 4.35
C GLN A 106 16.79 22.60 3.04
N GLU A 107 17.07 23.33 1.95
CA GLU A 107 16.50 23.02 0.63
C GLU A 107 16.92 21.62 0.13
N ILE A 108 18.18 21.24 0.33
CA ILE A 108 18.67 19.90 -0.01
C ILE A 108 17.95 18.83 0.82
N GLU A 109 17.74 19.06 2.11
CA GLU A 109 17.02 18.12 2.98
C GLU A 109 15.55 17.97 2.56
N GLU A 110 14.88 19.06 2.21
CA GLU A 110 13.50 19.06 1.70
C GLU A 110 13.41 18.30 0.36
N GLN A 111 14.34 18.54 -0.56
CA GLN A 111 14.41 17.81 -1.84
C GLN A 111 14.70 16.33 -1.62
N ASN A 112 15.60 15.97 -0.71
CA ASN A 112 15.91 14.58 -0.39
C ASN A 112 14.67 13.87 0.18
N LYS A 113 13.91 14.53 1.06
CA LYS A 113 12.64 14.00 1.56
C LYS A 113 11.63 13.76 0.44
N ALA A 114 11.54 14.68 -0.53
CA ALA A 114 10.68 14.50 -1.70
C ALA A 114 11.13 13.31 -2.57
N ILE A 115 12.43 13.12 -2.79
CA ILE A 115 12.96 11.97 -3.52
C ILE A 115 12.64 10.67 -2.81
N MET A 116 12.84 10.60 -1.48
CA MET A 116 12.51 9.42 -0.69
C MET A 116 11.02 9.08 -0.78
N HIS A 117 10.15 10.09 -0.71
CA HIS A 117 8.72 9.90 -0.90
C HIS A 117 8.40 9.31 -2.29
N VAL A 118 9.00 9.86 -3.35
CA VAL A 118 8.81 9.32 -4.71
C VAL A 118 9.27 7.86 -4.80
N ILE A 119 10.43 7.53 -4.25
CA ILE A 119 10.94 6.14 -4.24
C ILE A 119 9.96 5.22 -3.50
N GLN A 120 9.44 5.63 -2.35
CA GLN A 120 8.47 4.85 -1.58
C GLN A 120 7.17 4.64 -2.37
N THR A 121 6.65 5.68 -3.02
CA THR A 121 5.45 5.56 -3.86
C THR A 121 5.67 4.63 -5.04
N LEU A 122 6.85 4.66 -5.67
CA LEU A 122 7.20 3.75 -6.77
C LEU A 122 7.34 2.31 -6.31
N GLN A 123 7.92 2.08 -5.13
CA GLN A 123 8.00 0.74 -4.53
C GLN A 123 6.61 0.19 -4.23
N SER A 124 5.75 0.97 -3.58
CA SER A 124 4.37 0.58 -3.30
C SER A 124 3.57 0.30 -4.60
N ALA A 125 3.74 1.12 -5.63
CA ALA A 125 3.11 0.89 -6.93
C ALA A 125 3.62 -0.38 -7.62
N LYS A 126 4.93 -0.66 -7.52
CA LYS A 126 5.54 -1.90 -8.01
C LYS A 126 4.94 -3.12 -7.29
N ASP A 127 4.89 -3.10 -5.96
CA ASP A 127 4.37 -4.22 -5.19
C ASP A 127 2.88 -4.47 -5.47
N THR A 128 2.10 -3.41 -5.68
CA THR A 128 0.68 -3.50 -6.10
C THR A 128 0.54 -4.10 -7.51
N LEU A 129 1.46 -3.79 -8.41
CA LEU A 129 1.48 -4.36 -9.76
C LEU A 129 1.94 -5.82 -9.74
N ASP A 130 2.87 -6.19 -8.86
CA ASP A 130 3.35 -7.56 -8.73
C ASP A 130 2.21 -8.47 -8.17
N ALA A 131 1.52 -8.04 -7.11
CA ALA A 131 0.30 -8.73 -6.62
C ALA A 131 -0.83 -8.76 -7.66
N SER A 132 -0.95 -7.64 -8.39
CA SER A 132 -1.53 -7.50 -9.73
C SER A 132 -1.48 -8.72 -10.62
N LEU A 133 -0.24 -8.95 -11.05
CA LEU A 133 0.16 -9.93 -12.04
C LEU A 133 -0.02 -11.34 -11.50
N GLU A 134 0.33 -11.59 -10.24
CA GLU A 134 0.12 -12.88 -9.59
C GLU A 134 -1.37 -13.29 -9.62
N GLY A 135 -2.27 -12.40 -9.18
CA GLY A 135 -3.71 -12.66 -9.24
C GLY A 135 -4.27 -12.78 -10.66
N LEU A 136 -3.64 -12.15 -11.67
CA LEU A 136 -4.00 -12.34 -13.07
C LEU A 136 -3.49 -13.67 -13.63
N GLU A 137 -2.32 -14.13 -13.21
CA GLU A 137 -1.78 -15.44 -13.60
C GLU A 137 -2.64 -16.58 -13.05
N GLU A 138 -3.08 -16.48 -11.80
CA GLU A 138 -4.04 -17.42 -11.19
C GLU A 138 -5.37 -17.44 -11.96
N LYS A 139 -5.97 -16.27 -12.21
CA LYS A 139 -7.21 -16.16 -12.99
C LYS A 139 -7.04 -16.71 -14.40
N LYS A 140 -5.88 -16.49 -15.04
CA LYS A 140 -5.58 -17.04 -16.37
C LYS A 140 -5.49 -18.56 -16.32
N ALA A 141 -4.92 -19.15 -15.27
CA ALA A 141 -4.89 -20.60 -15.07
C ALA A 141 -6.32 -21.15 -14.91
N ALA A 142 -7.14 -20.54 -14.05
CA ALA A 142 -8.53 -20.94 -13.84
C ALA A 142 -9.37 -20.83 -15.12
N VAL A 143 -9.21 -19.76 -15.91
CA VAL A 143 -9.90 -19.62 -17.20
C VAL A 143 -9.45 -20.68 -18.21
N LYS A 144 -8.16 -21.06 -18.20
CA LYS A 144 -7.65 -22.12 -19.06
C LYS A 144 -8.26 -23.47 -18.68
N GLU A 145 -8.33 -23.79 -17.39
CA GLU A 145 -8.99 -24.99 -16.89
C GLU A 145 -10.50 -24.99 -17.22
N ALA A 146 -11.20 -23.88 -17.01
CA ALA A 146 -12.61 -23.74 -17.36
C ALA A 146 -12.88 -23.88 -18.87
N ARG A 147 -11.94 -23.46 -19.72
CA ARG A 147 -12.00 -23.69 -21.17
C ARG A 147 -11.73 -25.14 -21.55
N GLU A 148 -10.86 -25.83 -20.83
CA GLU A 148 -10.62 -27.27 -21.03
C GLU A 148 -11.83 -28.09 -20.59
N ALA A 149 -12.52 -27.67 -19.52
CA ALA A 149 -13.78 -28.22 -19.03
C ALA A 149 -15.03 -27.54 -19.65
N GLU A 150 -14.94 -27.04 -20.89
CA GLU A 150 -16.05 -26.34 -21.54
C GLU A 150 -17.26 -27.28 -21.71
N ILE A 151 -18.31 -27.05 -20.91
CA ILE A 151 -19.60 -27.75 -21.02
C ILE A 151 -20.42 -27.07 -22.11
N SER A 152 -21.08 -27.88 -22.96
CA SER A 152 -21.89 -27.31 -24.02
C SER A 152 -23.11 -26.58 -23.46
N VAL A 153 -23.43 -25.41 -24.02
CA VAL A 153 -24.61 -24.61 -23.61
C VAL A 153 -25.90 -25.42 -23.72
N ASN A 154 -25.98 -26.32 -24.70
CA ASN A 154 -27.14 -27.19 -24.89
C ASN A 154 -27.32 -28.18 -23.73
N GLU A 155 -26.23 -28.73 -23.19
CA GLU A 155 -26.28 -29.62 -22.02
C GLU A 155 -26.75 -28.84 -20.79
N ILE A 156 -26.23 -27.63 -20.57
CA ILE A 156 -26.65 -26.76 -19.47
C ILE A 156 -28.15 -26.46 -19.55
N ILE A 157 -28.64 -26.05 -20.73
CA ILE A 157 -30.08 -25.77 -20.93
C ILE A 157 -30.92 -27.03 -20.68
N SER A 158 -30.48 -28.18 -21.21
CA SER A 158 -31.20 -29.44 -21.04
C SER A 158 -31.26 -29.88 -19.57
N TYR A 159 -30.17 -29.71 -18.83
CA TYR A 159 -30.09 -30.06 -17.41
C TYR A 159 -30.89 -29.07 -16.57
N ALA A 160 -30.76 -27.77 -16.82
CA ALA A 160 -31.54 -26.73 -16.14
C ALA A 160 -33.05 -26.93 -16.34
N SER A 161 -33.48 -27.30 -17.56
CA SER A 161 -34.88 -27.63 -17.83
C SER A 161 -35.36 -28.86 -17.04
N ARG A 162 -34.50 -29.87 -16.86
CA ARG A 162 -34.84 -31.03 -16.01
C ARG A 162 -34.93 -30.62 -14.54
N LEU A 163 -33.96 -29.86 -14.05
CA LEU A 163 -33.88 -29.42 -12.67
C LEU A 163 -35.03 -28.47 -12.29
N SER A 164 -35.49 -27.63 -13.23
CA SER A 164 -36.61 -26.71 -13.03
C SER A 164 -37.90 -27.41 -12.59
N ASN A 165 -38.10 -28.67 -12.95
CA ASN A 165 -39.29 -29.43 -12.54
C ASN A 165 -39.26 -29.83 -11.05
N TYR A 166 -38.09 -29.74 -10.40
CA TYR A 166 -37.84 -30.20 -9.02
C TYR A 166 -37.54 -29.06 -8.04
N THR A 167 -37.11 -27.89 -8.52
CA THR A 167 -36.61 -26.80 -7.66
C THR A 167 -37.68 -25.82 -7.21
N SER A 168 -38.69 -25.54 -8.02
CA SER A 168 -39.77 -24.61 -7.63
C SER A 168 -41.07 -24.89 -8.34
N ALA A 169 -42.18 -24.77 -7.60
CA ALA A 169 -43.51 -24.91 -8.14
C ALA A 169 -43.79 -23.73 -9.09
N PRO A 170 -44.25 -23.97 -10.34
CA PRO A 170 -44.58 -22.89 -11.26
C PRO A 170 -45.61 -21.92 -10.65
N PRO A 171 -45.55 -20.61 -10.96
CA PRO A 171 -46.58 -19.67 -10.54
C PRO A 171 -47.93 -20.11 -11.10
N ASN A 172 -48.91 -20.36 -10.21
CA ASN A 172 -50.20 -21.06 -10.43
C ASN A 172 -50.18 -22.60 -10.34
N PHE A 173 -49.25 -23.19 -9.59
CA PHE A 173 -49.28 -24.62 -9.31
C PHE A 173 -50.52 -25.01 -8.48
N ASP A 174 -51.34 -25.92 -9.01
CA ASP A 174 -52.49 -26.51 -8.32
C ASP A 174 -52.23 -28.02 -8.13
N PRO A 175 -52.05 -28.50 -6.89
CA PRO A 175 -51.79 -29.91 -6.62
C PRO A 175 -52.95 -30.84 -7.01
N ALA A 176 -54.15 -30.31 -7.24
CA ALA A 176 -55.30 -31.09 -7.71
C ALA A 176 -55.28 -31.32 -9.24
N ASN A 177 -54.49 -30.56 -9.98
CA ASN A 177 -54.42 -30.65 -11.44
C ASN A 177 -53.20 -31.47 -11.87
N ALA A 178 -53.43 -32.76 -12.14
CA ALA A 178 -52.40 -33.72 -12.58
C ALA A 178 -51.72 -33.40 -13.93
N THR A 179 -52.14 -32.32 -14.62
CA THR A 179 -51.57 -31.89 -15.90
C THR A 179 -50.29 -31.05 -15.73
N GLN A 180 -50.03 -30.52 -14.53
CA GLN A 180 -48.86 -29.68 -14.28
C GLN A 180 -47.63 -30.52 -13.90
N GLN A 181 -46.53 -30.30 -14.63
CA GLN A 181 -45.26 -31.00 -14.46
C GLN A 181 -44.44 -30.35 -13.34
N PHE A 182 -44.78 -30.65 -12.09
CA PHE A 182 -43.95 -30.28 -10.93
C PHE A 182 -43.81 -31.49 -10.02
N GLU A 183 -42.57 -31.88 -9.76
CA GLU A 183 -42.23 -32.99 -8.87
C GLU A 183 -41.61 -32.44 -7.58
N PRO A 184 -41.91 -33.04 -6.42
CA PRO A 184 -41.27 -32.62 -5.17
C PRO A 184 -39.73 -32.74 -5.24
N PRO A 185 -38.99 -31.86 -4.55
CA PRO A 185 -37.52 -31.83 -4.59
C PRO A 185 -36.85 -33.11 -4.08
N TYR A 186 -37.56 -33.88 -3.25
CA TYR A 186 -37.07 -35.15 -2.72
C TYR A 186 -37.96 -36.32 -3.19
N PRO A 187 -37.36 -37.49 -3.45
CA PRO A 187 -38.12 -38.67 -3.83
C PRO A 187 -39.08 -39.08 -2.71
N ARG A 188 -40.38 -39.17 -3.01
CA ARG A 188 -41.39 -39.62 -2.06
C ARG A 188 -41.31 -41.14 -1.86
N GLU A 189 -41.82 -41.61 -0.72
CA GLU A 189 -41.85 -43.03 -0.36
C GLU A 189 -42.40 -43.93 -1.47
N ILE A 190 -43.45 -43.50 -2.17
CA ILE A 190 -44.07 -44.25 -3.27
C ILE A 190 -43.06 -44.47 -4.41
N ILE A 191 -42.30 -43.45 -4.79
CA ILE A 191 -41.28 -43.52 -5.85
C ILE A 191 -40.08 -44.33 -5.37
N MET A 192 -39.66 -44.15 -4.11
CA MET A 192 -38.59 -44.94 -3.51
C MET A 192 -38.96 -46.42 -3.52
N ARG A 193 -40.15 -46.79 -3.06
CA ARG A 193 -40.68 -48.17 -3.01
C ARG A 193 -40.83 -48.78 -4.41
N ALA A 194 -41.24 -47.98 -5.39
CA ALA A 194 -41.32 -48.39 -6.79
C ALA A 194 -39.95 -48.47 -7.48
N GLY A 195 -38.89 -47.94 -6.89
CA GLY A 195 -37.54 -47.91 -7.46
C GLY A 195 -36.95 -49.31 -7.64
N LEU A 196 -36.06 -49.43 -8.63
CA LEU A 196 -35.40 -50.70 -9.02
C LEU A 196 -34.71 -51.38 -7.84
N LEU A 197 -34.12 -50.59 -6.93
CA LEU A 197 -33.47 -51.10 -5.72
C LEU A 197 -34.45 -51.89 -4.83
N ASN A 198 -35.64 -51.34 -4.57
CA ASN A 198 -36.65 -52.03 -3.76
C ASN A 198 -37.24 -53.25 -4.47
N GLN A 199 -37.37 -53.21 -5.81
CA GLN A 199 -37.82 -54.37 -6.59
C GLN A 199 -36.82 -55.54 -6.55
N GLN A 200 -35.53 -55.28 -6.37
CA GLN A 200 -34.50 -56.32 -6.22
C GLN A 200 -34.48 -56.92 -4.81
N HIS A 201 -34.84 -56.16 -3.79
CA HIS A 201 -34.84 -56.61 -2.40
C HIS A 201 -36.14 -57.31 -1.96
N VAL A 202 -37.26 -57.13 -2.67
CA VAL A 202 -38.53 -57.81 -2.39
C VAL A 202 -38.64 -59.09 -3.23
N PRO A 203 -38.72 -60.29 -2.64
CA PRO A 203 -38.96 -61.51 -3.41
C PRO A 203 -40.33 -61.41 -4.10
N ALA A 204 -40.41 -61.75 -5.39
CA ALA A 204 -41.60 -61.62 -6.25
C ALA A 204 -42.91 -62.21 -5.67
N ALA A 205 -42.83 -63.05 -4.64
CA ALA A 205 -43.95 -63.64 -3.92
C ALA A 205 -44.72 -62.65 -3.00
N GLN A 206 -44.14 -61.52 -2.60
CA GLN A 206 -44.81 -60.55 -1.71
C GLN A 206 -45.47 -59.37 -2.44
N LEU A 207 -45.29 -59.26 -3.77
CA LEU A 207 -45.90 -58.20 -4.59
C LEU A 207 -47.40 -58.40 -4.86
N ILE A 208 -47.98 -59.54 -4.52
CA ILE A 208 -49.40 -59.88 -4.77
C ILE A 208 -50.26 -59.73 -3.49
N GLN A 209 -49.68 -59.45 -2.32
CA GLN A 209 -50.36 -59.67 -1.03
C GLN A 209 -50.71 -58.42 -0.21
N LEU A 210 -50.71 -57.24 -0.84
CA LEU A 210 -51.19 -55.98 -0.24
C LEU A 210 -52.31 -55.32 -1.06
N ASP A 211 -53.00 -56.11 -1.90
CA ASP A 211 -54.29 -55.71 -2.48
C ASP A 211 -55.39 -56.52 -1.79
N GLY A 212 -56.06 -55.85 -0.85
CA GLY A 212 -57.09 -56.43 0.00
C GLY A 212 -58.09 -55.37 0.43
N ASP A 213 -58.91 -54.89 -0.51
CA ASP A 213 -60.36 -54.81 -0.32
C ASP A 213 -61.14 -54.77 -1.65
N THR A 214 -62.25 -55.51 -1.70
CA THR A 214 -63.25 -55.71 -2.77
C THR A 214 -62.92 -56.70 -3.93
N GLY A 215 -63.45 -57.93 -3.84
CA GLY A 215 -63.62 -58.85 -5.00
C GLY A 215 -65.05 -58.76 -5.60
N PRO A 216 -65.53 -59.70 -6.43
CA PRO A 216 -64.89 -60.59 -7.42
C PRO A 216 -65.55 -60.47 -8.85
N THR A 217 -64.95 -60.87 -9.98
CA THR A 217 -65.13 -62.18 -10.67
C THR A 217 -64.61 -62.04 -12.14
N PRO A 218 -64.07 -63.09 -12.82
CA PRO A 218 -63.24 -62.97 -14.02
C PRO A 218 -63.89 -63.45 -15.33
N ALA A 219 -63.40 -62.99 -16.49
CA ALA A 219 -63.48 -63.72 -17.77
C ALA A 219 -62.62 -63.08 -18.90
N GLY A 220 -61.85 -63.91 -19.62
CA GLY A 220 -61.34 -63.65 -20.99
C GLY A 220 -59.90 -63.14 -21.07
N ALA A 221 -58.87 -63.96 -21.37
CA ALA A 221 -58.52 -64.62 -22.64
C ALA A 221 -57.59 -63.78 -23.55
N ALA A 222 -56.50 -64.45 -23.99
CA ALA A 222 -55.56 -64.13 -25.07
C ALA A 222 -54.57 -62.96 -24.84
N GLY A 223 -53.28 -63.01 -25.17
CA GLY A 223 -52.44 -64.00 -25.85
C GLY A 223 -51.15 -63.31 -26.35
N VAL A 224 -50.10 -64.14 -26.55
CA VAL A 224 -48.96 -63.98 -27.50
C VAL A 224 -47.66 -63.24 -27.02
N PRO A 225 -46.44 -63.75 -27.36
CA PRO A 225 -45.16 -63.46 -26.69
C PRO A 225 -44.08 -62.75 -27.55
N ARG A 226 -42.96 -62.28 -26.95
CA ARG A 226 -41.67 -62.00 -27.66
C ARG A 226 -40.51 -61.79 -26.66
N GLN A 227 -39.57 -62.74 -26.51
CA GLN A 227 -38.22 -62.88 -27.11
C GLN A 227 -37.10 -61.94 -26.58
N THR A 228 -36.10 -62.59 -25.95
CA THR A 228 -34.61 -62.42 -26.00
C THR A 228 -33.97 -61.13 -25.45
N ASN A 229 -33.11 -61.22 -24.42
CA ASN A 229 -31.64 -61.44 -24.47
C ASN A 229 -30.92 -60.42 -25.38
N GLY A 230 -29.95 -59.59 -24.97
CA GLY A 230 -29.09 -59.53 -23.79
C GLY A 230 -27.67 -59.14 -24.28
N HIS A 231 -27.01 -58.15 -23.68
CA HIS A 231 -25.54 -57.98 -23.76
C HIS A 231 -24.98 -57.11 -22.63
N ASN A 232 -23.90 -57.61 -22.04
CA ASN A 232 -23.16 -57.16 -20.85
C ASN A 232 -22.04 -56.16 -21.15
N GLY A 233 -21.60 -55.46 -20.11
CA GLY A 233 -20.29 -54.79 -19.93
C GLY A 233 -20.44 -53.74 -18.83
N LEU A 234 -20.03 -53.89 -17.55
CA LEU A 234 -18.86 -54.48 -16.87
C LEU A 234 -17.60 -53.60 -16.94
N SER A 235 -17.51 -52.68 -15.96
CA SER A 235 -16.31 -51.98 -15.44
C SER A 235 -16.83 -51.16 -14.24
N ASP A 236 -16.68 -51.56 -12.97
CA ASP A 236 -15.46 -51.58 -12.15
C ASP A 236 -14.63 -50.29 -12.30
N HIS A 237 -14.77 -49.35 -11.36
CA HIS A 237 -13.77 -48.34 -10.99
C HIS A 237 -14.05 -47.82 -9.57
N GLY A 238 -12.96 -47.73 -8.80
CA GLY A 238 -12.92 -47.54 -7.35
C GLY A 238 -13.30 -46.16 -6.85
N VAL A 239 -13.71 -46.16 -5.58
CA VAL A 239 -14.04 -44.99 -4.77
C VAL A 239 -12.79 -44.65 -3.96
N GLU A 240 -12.16 -43.51 -4.25
CA GLU A 240 -11.28 -42.85 -3.28
C GLU A 240 -12.09 -41.76 -2.55
N GLU A 241 -12.00 -41.82 -1.23
CA GLU A 241 -12.52 -40.83 -0.28
C GLU A 241 -11.88 -39.47 -0.55
N PHE A 242 -12.72 -38.45 -0.73
CA PHE A 242 -12.28 -37.06 -0.74
C PHE A 242 -12.77 -36.38 0.53
N GLU A 243 -11.81 -35.85 1.28
CA GLU A 243 -11.99 -35.18 2.56
C GLU A 243 -12.79 -33.88 2.40
N GLU A 244 -13.68 -33.69 3.36
CA GLU A 244 -14.54 -32.53 3.55
C GLU A 244 -13.70 -31.36 4.09
N SER A 245 -13.62 -30.29 3.32
CA SER A 245 -13.10 -28.98 3.75
C SER A 245 -13.95 -27.94 3.05
N ASP A 246 -14.90 -27.33 3.75
CA ASP A 246 -15.53 -26.11 3.28
C ASP A 246 -15.33 -25.00 4.31
N ASP A 247 -14.81 -23.93 3.75
CA ASP A 247 -14.16 -22.79 4.37
C ASP A 247 -15.14 -21.62 4.33
N SER A 248 -14.97 -20.68 5.25
CA SER A 248 -15.95 -19.63 5.52
C SER A 248 -15.93 -18.52 4.45
N GLU A 249 -17.09 -18.18 3.89
CA GLU A 249 -17.25 -16.98 3.04
C GLU A 249 -17.20 -15.67 3.86
N PRO A 250 -16.58 -14.59 3.33
CA PRO A 250 -16.88 -13.22 3.71
C PRO A 250 -17.86 -12.55 2.72
N GLU A 251 -18.98 -12.04 3.23
CA GLU A 251 -19.92 -11.24 2.43
C GLU A 251 -19.32 -9.86 2.08
N GLU A 252 -19.21 -9.61 0.77
CA GLU A 252 -18.98 -8.29 0.20
C GLU A 252 -20.27 -7.45 0.13
N THR A 253 -20.06 -6.18 0.44
CA THR A 253 -20.89 -5.01 0.17
C THR A 253 -21.42 -4.94 -1.26
N SER A 254 -22.70 -4.60 -1.42
CA SER A 254 -23.28 -4.28 -2.72
C SER A 254 -24.18 -3.03 -2.70
N LEU A 255 -23.85 -2.16 -3.65
CA LEU A 255 -24.75 -1.44 -4.57
C LEU A 255 -25.65 -0.29 -4.07
N PHE A 256 -25.18 0.91 -4.42
CA PHE A 256 -25.79 1.81 -5.41
C PHE A 256 -27.25 2.29 -5.23
N GLY A 257 -27.37 3.59 -4.98
CA GLY A 257 -27.98 4.49 -5.97
C GLY A 257 -29.42 4.96 -5.71
N LYS A 258 -29.57 6.21 -5.27
CA LYS A 258 -30.70 7.05 -5.69
C LYS A 258 -30.34 8.54 -5.71
N MET A 259 -30.40 9.11 -6.91
CA MET A 259 -30.30 10.54 -7.23
C MET A 259 -31.51 11.32 -6.69
N HIS A 260 -31.29 12.58 -6.29
CA HIS A 260 -32.14 13.73 -6.63
C HIS A 260 -31.34 15.05 -6.41
N PRO A 261 -31.45 16.05 -7.30
CA PRO A 261 -30.93 17.40 -7.07
C PRO A 261 -32.07 18.37 -6.72
N ALA A 262 -31.85 19.25 -5.74
CA ALA A 262 -32.66 20.45 -5.57
C ALA A 262 -31.83 21.60 -4.99
N THR A 263 -32.09 22.75 -5.59
CA THR A 263 -31.58 24.10 -5.40
C THR A 263 -31.89 24.72 -4.03
N GLY A 264 -31.00 25.59 -3.56
CA GLY A 264 -31.40 26.86 -2.95
C GLY A 264 -30.90 27.19 -1.54
N THR A 265 -30.37 28.42 -1.41
CA THR A 265 -30.63 29.33 -0.28
C THR A 265 -29.57 29.39 0.85
N SER A 266 -28.62 30.30 0.65
CA SER A 266 -28.12 31.40 1.54
C SER A 266 -27.94 31.24 3.06
N HIS A 267 -26.94 32.00 3.55
CA HIS A 267 -26.81 32.59 4.90
C HIS A 267 -26.28 31.62 5.97
N ASP A 268 -25.40 31.96 6.91
CA ASP A 268 -24.82 33.22 7.37
C ASP A 268 -23.55 32.91 8.20
N GLN A 269 -22.80 33.95 8.50
CA GLN A 269 -21.56 34.03 9.30
C GLN A 269 -21.68 33.45 10.72
N GLN A 270 -20.59 32.85 11.21
CA GLN A 270 -20.05 33.14 12.55
C GLN A 270 -18.61 32.64 12.70
N GLU A 271 -17.77 33.53 13.25
CA GLU A 271 -16.33 33.42 13.46
C GLU A 271 -15.96 32.64 14.76
N PRO A 272 -14.76 32.78 15.38
CA PRO A 272 -13.97 31.62 15.78
C PRO A 272 -13.92 31.44 17.31
N GLU A 273 -13.74 30.21 17.79
CA GLU A 273 -13.41 29.98 19.19
C GLU A 273 -11.91 29.73 19.33
N GLU A 274 -11.29 30.68 20.04
CA GLU A 274 -9.94 30.65 20.57
C GLU A 274 -9.78 29.47 21.53
N HIS A 275 -8.72 28.68 21.39
CA HIS A 275 -8.25 27.84 22.50
C HIS A 275 -6.85 28.29 22.92
N ASP A 276 -6.86 29.17 23.90
CA ASP A 276 -5.75 29.53 24.77
C ASP A 276 -5.44 28.38 25.74
N GLY A 277 -4.17 28.32 26.19
CA GLY A 277 -3.81 27.78 27.50
C GLY A 277 -2.99 26.49 27.56
N GLY A 278 -1.66 26.63 27.67
CA GLY A 278 -0.76 25.66 28.31
C GLY A 278 0.36 25.17 27.38
N GLY A 279 1.59 25.69 27.41
CA GLY A 279 2.37 25.98 28.60
C GLY A 279 3.07 24.71 29.10
N MET A 280 3.99 24.14 28.31
CA MET A 280 4.98 23.20 28.83
C MET A 280 6.32 23.49 28.15
N PHE A 281 7.09 24.35 28.82
CA PHE A 281 8.54 24.38 28.69
C PHE A 281 9.07 23.05 29.22
N ASP A 282 9.60 22.20 28.34
CA ASP A 282 10.64 21.25 28.76
C ASP A 282 11.95 21.64 28.07
N LEU A 283 12.67 22.46 28.84
CA LEU A 283 14.10 22.71 28.74
C LEU A 283 14.83 21.42 29.11
N ASP A 284 15.14 20.57 28.13
CA ASP A 284 16.22 19.60 28.31
C ASP A 284 17.55 20.24 27.89
N LEU A 285 18.00 21.11 28.80
CA LEU A 285 19.39 21.46 28.98
C LEU A 285 20.10 20.21 29.50
N ASN A 286 20.84 19.53 28.62
CA ASN A 286 22.00 18.74 29.04
C ASN A 286 23.27 19.60 28.91
N PRO A 287 23.75 20.21 30.01
CA PRO A 287 25.14 20.62 30.14
C PRO A 287 25.94 19.51 30.83
N ASP A 288 27.10 19.19 30.24
CA ASP A 288 28.22 18.40 30.78
C ASP A 288 28.08 16.86 30.82
N LEU A 289 28.64 16.18 29.79
CA LEU A 289 29.64 15.09 29.89
C LEU A 289 30.08 14.58 28.51
#